data_AF-A0A843LE69-F1
#
_entry.id   AF-A0A843LE69-F1
#
_cell.length_a   1.000
_cell.length_b   1.000
_cell.length_c   1.000
_cell.angle_alpha   90.00
_cell.angle_beta   90.00
_cell.angle_gamma   90.00
#
_symmetry.space_group_name_H-M   'P 1'
#
loop_
_entity.id
_entity.type
_entity.pdbx_description
1 polymer ?
#
loop_
_entity_poly.entity_id
_entity_poly.type
_entity_poly.pdbx_seq_one_letter_code
_entity_poly.pdbx_strand_id
1 'polypeptide(L)'
;MLGWSGPLPEPEIRDIEDMRQVLATPSCKETGPLYFMYRDLALNDCDRQWLHSHHLRYDITAIVSRDICGERVKTKGHYHPLSPSGMGYPEVYEVLLGHAHYLLQKRDLSNVILVDARENDIIIVPPGYGHVTINAGNNDLIMANIVSTGFESQYLEYELMGGAAFYELTDGRFIQNPAYPSVPELQVVEAGQLTKVHFSKDGLYEMIGTDTLDFLNNPELGMDLFNEVLRG
;
A
#
# COMPACT_ATOMS: atom_id res chain seq x y z
N MET A 1 -19.86 -5.36 1.26
CA MET A 1 -19.69 -5.42 -0.20
C MET A 1 -18.40 -4.66 -0.47
N LEU A 2 -17.36 -5.28 -1.04
CA LEU A 2 -15.98 -4.77 -0.98
C LEU A 2 -15.68 -3.57 -1.92
N GLY A 3 -16.68 -2.76 -2.29
CA GLY A 3 -16.56 -1.82 -3.42
C GLY A 3 -16.37 -2.50 -4.78
N TRP A 4 -16.30 -3.83 -4.82
CA TRP A 4 -16.10 -4.66 -6.02
C TRP A 4 -17.39 -5.36 -6.42
N SER A 5 -17.74 -5.25 -7.70
CA SER A 5 -18.94 -5.86 -8.29
C SER A 5 -18.65 -7.17 -9.06
N GLY A 6 -17.37 -7.47 -9.31
CA GLY A 6 -16.94 -8.66 -10.03
C GLY A 6 -16.81 -9.92 -9.16
N PRO A 7 -16.42 -11.06 -9.76
CA PRO A 7 -16.09 -12.26 -9.00
C PRO A 7 -14.85 -12.04 -8.13
N LEU A 8 -14.80 -12.72 -6.98
CA LEU A 8 -13.63 -12.77 -6.12
C LEU A 8 -13.08 -14.19 -6.09
N PRO A 9 -11.77 -14.38 -6.31
CA PRO A 9 -11.12 -15.66 -6.05
C PRO A 9 -11.05 -15.93 -4.54
N GLU A 10 -10.62 -17.13 -4.18
CA GLU A 10 -10.20 -17.38 -2.79
C GLU A 10 -9.04 -16.43 -2.42
N PRO A 11 -9.14 -15.72 -1.29
CA PRO A 11 -8.10 -14.75 -0.92
C PRO A 11 -6.84 -15.44 -0.41
N GLU A 12 -5.70 -14.79 -0.65
CA GLU A 12 -4.50 -15.02 0.15
C GLU A 12 -4.71 -14.32 1.50
N ILE A 13 -4.70 -15.10 2.59
CA ILE A 13 -4.96 -14.60 3.94
C ILE A 13 -3.63 -14.35 4.64
N ARG A 14 -3.55 -13.22 5.34
CA ARG A 14 -2.45 -12.92 6.27
C ARG A 14 -3.00 -12.88 7.68
N ASP A 15 -2.51 -13.78 8.51
CA ASP A 15 -2.92 -13.89 9.90
C ASP A 15 -1.87 -13.28 10.85
N ILE A 16 -2.14 -13.36 12.15
CA ILE A 16 -1.20 -12.87 13.17
C ILE A 16 0.12 -13.64 13.16
N GLU A 17 0.11 -14.94 12.85
CA GLU A 17 1.34 -15.75 12.82
C GLU A 17 2.27 -15.29 11.70
N ASP A 18 1.71 -15.00 10.51
CA ASP A 18 2.45 -14.42 9.38
C ASP A 18 3.09 -13.07 9.68
N MET A 19 2.51 -12.36 10.66
CA MET A 19 2.78 -10.96 10.95
C MET A 19 3.60 -10.75 12.22
N ARG A 20 3.83 -11.77 13.05
CA ARG A 20 4.49 -11.64 14.37
C ARG A 20 5.78 -10.84 14.34
N GLN A 21 6.63 -11.11 13.37
CA GLN A 21 7.94 -10.47 13.25
C GLN A 21 7.86 -9.00 12.86
N VAL A 22 6.70 -8.49 12.42
CA VAL A 22 6.50 -7.09 12.06
C VAL A 22 5.53 -6.34 13.00
N LEU A 23 5.11 -6.97 14.11
CA LEU A 23 4.26 -6.32 15.12
C LEU A 23 5.11 -5.55 16.13
N ALA A 24 4.54 -4.46 16.66
CA ALA A 24 5.13 -3.72 17.77
C ALA A 24 5.34 -4.61 19.01
N THR A 25 4.46 -5.60 19.20
CA THR A 25 4.56 -6.62 20.24
C THR A 25 4.55 -8.02 19.61
N PRO A 26 5.70 -8.59 19.21
CA PRO A 26 5.77 -9.92 18.58
C PRO A 26 5.22 -11.06 19.45
N SER A 27 5.23 -10.88 20.77
CA SER A 27 4.70 -11.81 21.77
C SER A 27 3.17 -11.71 21.97
N CYS A 28 2.47 -10.91 21.16
CA CYS A 28 1.03 -10.72 21.24
C CYS A 28 0.27 -12.06 21.16
N LYS A 29 -0.65 -12.34 22.08
CA LYS A 29 -1.35 -13.64 22.14
C LYS A 29 -2.60 -13.72 21.27
N GLU A 30 -2.95 -12.62 20.62
CA GLU A 30 -4.04 -12.57 19.66
C GLU A 30 -3.82 -13.58 18.52
N THR A 31 -4.91 -14.06 17.93
CA THR A 31 -4.89 -15.00 16.80
C THR A 31 -5.88 -14.58 15.71
N GLY A 32 -5.84 -15.26 14.56
CA GLY A 32 -6.81 -15.09 13.47
C GLY A 32 -6.34 -14.12 12.37
N PRO A 33 -7.18 -13.93 11.34
CA PRO A 33 -6.83 -13.15 10.17
C PRO A 33 -6.70 -11.66 10.48
N LEU A 34 -5.82 -11.00 9.74
CA LEU A 34 -5.58 -9.55 9.77
C LEU A 34 -5.98 -8.88 8.45
N TYR A 35 -5.66 -9.51 7.32
CA TYR A 35 -6.10 -9.00 6.02
C TYR A 35 -6.18 -10.09 4.96
N PHE A 36 -6.94 -9.79 3.92
CA PHE A 36 -7.29 -10.69 2.82
C PHE A 36 -6.92 -10.01 1.50
N MET A 37 -6.15 -10.69 0.67
CA MET A 37 -5.71 -10.17 -0.63
C MET A 37 -6.37 -10.97 -1.76
N TYR A 38 -7.09 -10.27 -2.62
CA TYR A 38 -7.72 -10.79 -3.81
C TYR A 38 -6.94 -10.25 -5.01
N ARG A 39 -6.18 -11.12 -5.66
CA ARG A 39 -5.25 -10.72 -6.71
C ARG A 39 -5.80 -10.99 -8.10
N ASP A 40 -5.27 -10.27 -9.09
CA ASP A 40 -5.53 -10.53 -10.51
C ASP A 40 -7.03 -10.41 -10.87
N LEU A 41 -7.65 -9.36 -10.36
CA LEU A 41 -9.07 -9.07 -10.55
C LEU A 41 -9.31 -8.32 -11.86
N ALA A 42 -10.45 -8.62 -12.47
CA ALA A 42 -10.99 -7.92 -13.62
C ALA A 42 -12.52 -8.14 -13.66
N LEU A 43 -13.28 -7.12 -14.06
CA LEU A 43 -14.73 -7.16 -14.22
C LEU A 43 -15.15 -7.95 -15.46
N ASN A 44 -14.30 -7.98 -16.49
CA ASN A 44 -14.55 -8.71 -17.73
C ASN A 44 -13.24 -9.20 -18.39
N ASP A 45 -13.37 -10.07 -19.41
CA ASP A 45 -12.23 -10.67 -20.09
C ASP A 45 -11.39 -9.67 -20.90
N CYS A 46 -11.99 -8.59 -21.41
CA CYS A 46 -11.25 -7.55 -22.12
C CYS A 46 -10.34 -6.77 -21.17
N ASP A 47 -10.82 -6.39 -20.00
CA ASP A 47 -10.03 -5.72 -18.96
C ASP A 47 -8.89 -6.61 -18.48
N ARG A 48 -9.18 -7.90 -18.24
CA ARG A 48 -8.18 -8.90 -17.89
C ARG A 48 -7.09 -8.98 -18.97
N GLN A 49 -7.50 -9.13 -20.23
CA GLN A 49 -6.55 -9.20 -21.35
C GLN A 49 -5.70 -7.94 -21.43
N TRP A 50 -6.29 -6.75 -21.25
CA TRP A 50 -5.59 -5.48 -21.26
C TRP A 50 -4.56 -5.40 -20.12
N LEU A 51 -4.94 -5.73 -18.88
CA LEU A 51 -4.02 -5.75 -17.73
C LEU A 51 -2.81 -6.65 -18.01
N HIS A 52 -3.05 -7.90 -18.45
CA HIS A 52 -1.97 -8.83 -18.75
C HIS A 52 -1.09 -8.36 -19.92
N SER A 53 -1.66 -7.82 -21.00
CA SER A 53 -0.86 -7.34 -22.13
C SER A 53 0.03 -6.15 -21.77
N HIS A 54 -0.36 -5.39 -20.74
CA HIS A 54 0.40 -4.26 -20.21
C HIS A 54 1.25 -4.64 -18.98
N HIS A 55 1.35 -5.92 -18.62
CA HIS A 55 2.10 -6.38 -17.43
C HIS A 55 1.65 -5.69 -16.15
N LEU A 56 0.35 -5.47 -16.01
CA LEU A 56 -0.30 -4.86 -14.85
C LEU A 56 -1.23 -5.87 -14.18
N ARG A 57 -1.49 -5.63 -12.90
CA ARG A 57 -2.46 -6.39 -12.11
C ARG A 57 -3.26 -5.44 -11.23
N TYR A 58 -4.58 -5.62 -11.20
CA TYR A 58 -5.48 -4.96 -10.25
C TYR A 58 -5.78 -5.93 -9.10
N ASP A 59 -5.54 -5.48 -7.88
CA ASP A 59 -5.74 -6.25 -6.66
C ASP A 59 -6.69 -5.51 -5.71
N ILE A 60 -7.35 -6.25 -4.82
CA ILE A 60 -8.10 -5.70 -3.68
C ILE A 60 -7.56 -6.29 -2.39
N THR A 61 -7.35 -5.44 -1.40
CA THR A 61 -6.99 -5.84 -0.04
C THR A 61 -8.04 -5.36 0.96
N ALA A 62 -8.54 -6.28 1.78
CA ALA A 62 -9.44 -5.98 2.90
C ALA A 62 -8.70 -6.17 4.22
N ILE A 63 -8.57 -5.12 5.03
CA ILE A 63 -7.87 -5.11 6.32
C ILE A 63 -8.91 -4.95 7.44
N VAL A 64 -8.98 -5.92 8.34
CA VAL A 64 -9.98 -5.88 9.41
C VAL A 64 -9.68 -4.78 10.44
N SER A 65 -10.71 -4.25 11.09
CA SER A 65 -10.51 -3.36 12.24
C SER A 65 -10.52 -4.14 13.55
N ARG A 66 -9.36 -4.20 14.22
CA ARG A 66 -9.20 -4.76 15.57
C ARG A 66 -7.96 -4.19 16.25
N ASP A 67 -7.95 -4.30 17.58
CA ASP A 67 -6.79 -4.01 18.41
C ASP A 67 -5.87 -5.24 18.46
N ILE A 68 -4.59 -5.06 18.11
CA ILE A 68 -3.54 -6.08 18.20
C ILE A 68 -2.58 -5.69 19.31
N CYS A 69 -2.94 -5.98 20.55
CA CYS A 69 -2.11 -5.68 21.73
C CYS A 69 -1.69 -4.20 21.80
N GLY A 70 -2.61 -3.29 21.49
CA GLY A 70 -2.44 -1.84 21.43
C GLY A 70 -2.09 -1.30 20.05
N GLU A 71 -1.82 -2.15 19.05
CA GLU A 71 -1.46 -1.74 17.69
C GLU A 71 -2.65 -1.82 16.72
N ARG A 72 -2.74 -0.88 15.76
CA ARG A 72 -3.66 -0.95 14.63
C ARG A 72 -3.25 -2.07 13.66
N VAL A 73 -4.24 -2.71 13.01
CA VAL A 73 -3.95 -3.70 11.97
C VAL A 73 -3.30 -3.02 10.77
N LYS A 74 -2.26 -3.66 10.22
CA LYS A 74 -1.50 -3.15 9.09
C LYS A 74 -1.02 -4.26 8.17
N THR A 75 -0.64 -3.93 6.94
CA THR A 75 0.03 -4.85 6.02
C THR A 75 1.46 -5.16 6.47
N LYS A 76 2.04 -6.26 5.97
CA LYS A 76 3.38 -6.72 6.38
C LYS A 76 4.51 -5.72 6.16
N GLY A 77 4.37 -4.90 5.12
CA GLY A 77 5.38 -3.95 4.68
C GLY A 77 6.45 -4.59 3.81
N HIS A 78 6.86 -3.87 2.77
CA HIS A 78 7.89 -4.34 1.84
C HIS A 78 8.49 -3.19 1.04
N TYR A 79 9.57 -3.50 0.33
CA TYR A 79 10.09 -2.66 -0.76
C TYR A 79 9.87 -3.31 -2.12
N HIS A 80 9.91 -2.50 -3.17
CA HIS A 80 9.99 -2.98 -4.55
C HIS A 80 11.45 -3.05 -5.02
N PRO A 81 11.81 -4.04 -5.85
CA PRO A 81 13.12 -4.09 -6.49
C PRO A 81 13.27 -2.98 -7.53
N LEU A 82 14.49 -2.81 -8.03
CA LEU A 82 14.76 -1.92 -9.16
C LEU A 82 14.22 -2.52 -10.45
N SER A 83 13.56 -1.69 -11.26
CA SER A 83 13.23 -1.94 -12.66
C SER A 83 14.49 -1.87 -13.54
N PRO A 84 14.41 -2.23 -14.84
CA PRO A 84 15.53 -2.11 -15.77
C PRO A 84 16.12 -0.70 -15.90
N SER A 85 15.34 0.36 -15.60
CA SER A 85 15.84 1.74 -15.60
C SER A 85 16.65 2.10 -14.35
N GLY A 86 16.74 1.19 -13.37
CA GLY A 86 17.45 1.41 -12.10
C GLY A 86 16.62 2.15 -11.05
N MET A 87 15.36 2.47 -11.35
CA MET A 87 14.39 3.01 -10.38
C MET A 87 13.51 1.91 -9.81
N GLY A 88 13.09 2.02 -8.55
CA GLY A 88 12.13 1.09 -7.96
C GLY A 88 10.77 1.13 -8.67
N TYR A 89 10.05 0.01 -8.71
CA TYR A 89 8.69 0.01 -9.24
C TYR A 89 7.76 0.87 -8.36
N PRO A 90 6.94 1.75 -8.94
CA PRO A 90 5.90 2.46 -8.21
C PRO A 90 4.64 1.59 -8.10
N GLU A 91 3.69 2.06 -7.29
CA GLU A 91 2.38 1.42 -7.12
C GLU A 91 1.32 2.47 -6.85
N VAL A 92 0.10 2.24 -7.35
CA VAL A 92 -1.04 3.14 -7.16
C VAL A 92 -2.10 2.42 -6.35
N TYR A 93 -2.61 3.09 -5.32
CA TYR A 93 -3.69 2.63 -4.45
C TYR A 93 -4.91 3.54 -4.58
N GLU A 94 -6.08 2.97 -4.31
CA GLU A 94 -7.33 3.67 -4.06
C GLU A 94 -7.97 3.14 -2.78
N VAL A 95 -8.45 4.02 -1.90
CA VAL A 95 -9.26 3.62 -0.76
C VAL A 95 -10.72 3.48 -1.20
N LEU A 96 -11.23 2.25 -1.27
CA LEU A 96 -12.60 1.96 -1.66
C LEU A 96 -13.61 2.16 -0.52
N LEU A 97 -13.19 1.84 0.71
CA LEU A 97 -14.02 1.96 1.91
C LEU A 97 -13.13 2.16 3.14
N GLY A 98 -13.53 3.07 4.04
CA GLY A 98 -12.86 3.27 5.32
C GLY A 98 -11.78 4.34 5.30
N HIS A 99 -10.76 4.14 6.14
CA HIS A 99 -9.75 5.15 6.45
C HIS A 99 -8.38 4.47 6.56
N ALA A 100 -7.48 4.83 5.67
CA ALA A 100 -6.15 4.29 5.57
C ALA A 100 -5.10 5.32 5.96
N HIS A 101 -4.08 4.88 6.68
CA HIS A 101 -2.82 5.58 6.71
C HIS A 101 -1.78 4.77 5.92
N TYR A 102 -1.15 5.39 4.92
CA TYR A 102 -0.03 4.79 4.19
C TYR A 102 1.27 5.32 4.76
N LEU A 103 2.00 4.47 5.50
CA LEU A 103 3.32 4.79 6.03
C LEU A 103 4.37 4.45 4.98
N LEU A 104 4.94 5.48 4.36
CA LEU A 104 5.98 5.39 3.33
C LEU A 104 7.33 5.73 3.94
N GLN A 105 8.36 4.94 3.67
CA GLN A 105 9.72 5.23 4.13
C GLN A 105 10.76 4.97 3.04
N LYS A 106 11.72 5.88 2.91
CA LYS A 106 12.93 5.60 2.11
C LYS A 106 13.76 4.53 2.78
N ARG A 107 14.44 3.71 1.97
CA ARG A 107 15.32 2.65 2.46
C ARG A 107 16.48 3.17 3.33
N ASP A 108 16.97 4.37 3.05
CA ASP A 108 18.02 5.05 3.83
C ASP A 108 17.47 5.86 5.03
N LEU A 109 16.15 5.81 5.25
CA LEU A 109 15.42 6.61 6.26
C LEU A 109 15.68 8.13 6.17
N SER A 110 16.09 8.66 5.02
CA SER A 110 16.19 10.11 4.84
C SER A 110 14.82 10.80 4.88
N ASN A 111 13.74 10.04 4.69
CA ASN A 111 12.37 10.54 4.74
C ASN A 111 11.38 9.43 5.12
N VAL A 112 10.41 9.78 5.97
CA VAL A 112 9.28 8.93 6.38
C VAL A 112 8.02 9.79 6.38
N ILE A 113 7.01 9.36 5.63
CA ILE A 113 5.76 10.09 5.40
C ILE A 113 4.60 9.18 5.76
N LEU A 114 3.61 9.72 6.47
CA LEU A 114 2.30 9.12 6.64
C LEU A 114 1.32 9.87 5.73
N VAL A 115 0.69 9.17 4.79
CA VAL A 115 -0.38 9.72 3.97
C VAL A 115 -1.72 9.32 4.59
N ASP A 116 -2.48 10.32 5.05
CA ASP A 116 -3.83 10.17 5.57
C ASP A 116 -4.86 10.15 4.44
N ALA A 117 -5.52 9.01 4.21
CA ALA A 117 -6.36 8.76 3.04
C ALA A 117 -7.74 8.20 3.41
N ARG A 118 -8.79 8.75 2.80
CA ARG A 118 -10.19 8.37 2.97
C ARG A 118 -10.76 7.83 1.66
N GLU A 119 -12.01 7.40 1.71
CA GLU A 119 -12.73 6.86 0.55
C GLU A 119 -12.61 7.74 -0.70
N ASN A 120 -12.28 7.10 -1.82
CA ASN A 120 -12.00 7.65 -3.14
C ASN A 120 -10.65 8.39 -3.28
N ASP A 121 -9.84 8.48 -2.23
CA ASP A 121 -8.50 9.03 -2.36
C ASP A 121 -7.59 8.04 -3.11
N ILE A 122 -6.73 8.60 -3.98
CA ILE A 122 -5.73 7.87 -4.75
C ILE A 122 -4.35 8.24 -4.23
N ILE A 123 -3.54 7.21 -3.97
CA ILE A 123 -2.22 7.32 -3.34
C ILE A 123 -1.22 6.62 -4.25
N ILE A 124 -0.05 7.24 -4.42
CA ILE A 124 1.04 6.65 -5.18
C ILE A 124 2.18 6.38 -4.23
N VAL A 125 2.67 5.14 -4.23
CA VAL A 125 3.95 4.80 -3.61
C VAL A 125 5.05 5.12 -4.63
N PRO A 126 5.89 6.14 -4.38
CA PRO A 126 6.93 6.52 -5.31
C PRO A 126 8.11 5.53 -5.30
N PRO A 127 8.89 5.47 -6.39
CA PRO A 127 10.09 4.64 -6.47
C PRO A 127 11.05 4.83 -5.29
N GLY A 128 11.54 3.72 -4.74
CA GLY A 128 12.53 3.71 -3.65
C GLY A 128 11.94 3.86 -2.24
N TYR A 129 10.62 3.98 -2.12
CA TYR A 129 9.92 3.90 -0.84
C TYR A 129 9.42 2.48 -0.59
N GLY A 130 9.61 2.02 0.64
CA GLY A 130 8.83 0.91 1.17
C GLY A 130 7.56 1.45 1.78
N HIS A 131 6.55 0.61 1.91
CA HIS A 131 5.25 1.06 2.39
C HIS A 131 4.56 0.02 3.28
N VAL A 132 3.78 0.51 4.23
CA VAL A 132 2.79 -0.24 5.01
C VAL A 132 1.46 0.51 4.92
N THR A 133 0.37 -0.22 4.75
CA THR A 133 -0.98 0.36 4.89
C THR A 133 -1.58 -0.06 6.22
N ILE A 134 -2.04 0.92 6.97
CA ILE A 134 -2.61 0.77 8.30
C ILE A 134 -4.11 1.07 8.22
N ASN A 135 -4.94 0.21 8.81
CA ASN A 135 -6.34 0.54 9.02
C ASN A 135 -6.45 1.52 10.20
N ALA A 136 -6.56 2.81 9.88
CA ALA A 136 -6.66 3.90 10.85
C ALA A 136 -8.06 4.02 11.48
N GLY A 137 -9.06 3.41 10.83
CA GLY A 137 -10.47 3.47 11.23
C GLY A 137 -10.90 2.41 12.25
N ASN A 138 -12.15 2.55 12.71
CA ASN A 138 -12.83 1.57 13.58
C ASN A 138 -13.71 0.58 12.80
N ASN A 139 -13.66 0.63 11.47
CA ASN A 139 -14.34 -0.28 10.55
C ASN A 139 -13.31 -0.90 9.62
N ASP A 140 -13.67 -1.99 8.95
CA ASP A 140 -12.78 -2.62 7.97
C ASP A 140 -12.40 -1.64 6.86
N LEU A 141 -11.12 -1.67 6.49
CA LEU A 141 -10.54 -0.90 5.41
C LEU A 141 -10.50 -1.75 4.16
N ILE A 142 -10.93 -1.20 3.03
CA ILE A 142 -10.89 -1.86 1.74
C ILE A 142 -10.20 -0.93 0.77
N MET A 143 -9.19 -1.45 0.09
CA MET A 143 -8.42 -0.70 -0.89
C MET A 143 -8.19 -1.54 -2.13
N ALA A 144 -8.04 -0.86 -3.25
CA ALA A 144 -7.54 -1.42 -4.49
C ALA A 144 -6.13 -0.93 -4.77
N ASN A 145 -5.40 -1.68 -5.59
CA ASN A 145 -4.14 -1.24 -6.15
C ASN A 145 -3.94 -1.73 -7.57
N ILE A 146 -3.25 -0.92 -8.39
CA ILE A 146 -2.68 -1.35 -9.66
C ILE A 146 -1.17 -1.33 -9.54
N VAL A 147 -0.57 -2.45 -9.92
CA VAL A 147 0.85 -2.69 -9.78
C VAL A 147 1.41 -3.43 -10.99
N SER A 148 2.71 -3.27 -11.26
CA SER A 148 3.41 -4.05 -12.27
C SER A 148 3.49 -5.53 -11.87
N THR A 149 3.28 -6.44 -12.82
CA THR A 149 3.57 -7.86 -12.67
C THR A 149 5.05 -8.19 -12.88
N GLY A 150 5.88 -7.19 -13.20
CA GLY A 150 7.31 -7.33 -13.48
C GLY A 150 8.19 -7.46 -12.23
N PHE A 151 7.60 -7.52 -11.03
CA PHE A 151 8.35 -7.64 -9.79
C PHE A 151 7.69 -8.53 -8.74
N GLU A 152 8.50 -8.93 -7.76
CA GLU A 152 8.07 -9.55 -6.51
C GLU A 152 8.49 -8.67 -5.32
N SER A 153 7.60 -8.56 -4.32
CA SER A 153 7.81 -7.76 -3.13
C SER A 153 9.00 -8.26 -2.29
N GLN A 154 9.86 -7.34 -1.84
CA GLN A 154 11.01 -7.63 -0.99
C GLN A 154 10.67 -7.40 0.49
N TYR A 155 10.26 -8.47 1.18
CA TYR A 155 9.83 -8.40 2.59
C TYR A 155 10.98 -8.40 3.61
N LEU A 156 12.12 -9.02 3.26
CA LEU A 156 13.18 -9.37 4.21
C LEU A 156 13.63 -8.21 5.12
N GLU A 157 13.78 -7.00 4.58
CA GLU A 157 14.21 -5.84 5.37
C GLU A 157 13.18 -5.46 6.45
N TYR A 158 11.89 -5.48 6.12
CA TYR A 158 10.84 -5.26 7.12
C TYR A 158 10.83 -6.36 8.17
N GLU A 159 11.02 -7.61 7.77
CA GLU A 159 11.06 -8.75 8.68
C GLU A 159 12.24 -8.66 9.66
N LEU A 160 13.43 -8.29 9.17
CA LEU A 160 14.63 -8.12 10.00
C LEU A 160 14.54 -6.91 10.93
N MET A 161 13.85 -5.84 10.49
CA MET A 161 13.73 -4.60 11.24
C MET A 161 12.48 -4.53 12.12
N GLY A 162 11.69 -5.60 12.23
CA GLY A 162 10.51 -5.57 13.09
C GLY A 162 9.29 -4.87 12.48
N GLY A 163 9.30 -4.55 11.19
CA GLY A 163 8.26 -3.78 10.51
C GLY A 163 8.75 -2.42 10.05
N ALA A 164 7.84 -1.45 9.94
CA ALA A 164 8.14 -0.09 9.49
C ALA A 164 8.85 0.75 10.56
N ALA A 165 9.30 1.95 10.19
CA ALA A 165 9.98 2.89 11.07
C ALA A 165 9.10 3.39 12.24
N PHE A 166 7.77 3.32 12.09
CA PHE A 166 6.80 3.63 13.14
C PHE A 166 5.71 2.55 13.22
N TYR A 167 5.16 2.36 14.41
CA TYR A 167 3.92 1.63 14.63
C TYR A 167 2.82 2.61 15.04
N GLU A 168 1.60 2.38 14.55
CA GLU A 168 0.43 3.15 14.94
C GLU A 168 -0.38 2.41 16.01
N LEU A 169 -0.62 3.08 17.13
CA LEU A 169 -1.37 2.53 18.25
C LEU A 169 -2.86 2.81 18.13
N THR A 170 -3.68 2.01 18.80
CA THR A 170 -5.14 2.16 18.78
C THR A 170 -5.62 3.47 19.41
N ASP A 171 -4.81 4.09 20.27
CA ASP A 171 -5.04 5.42 20.86
C ASP A 171 -4.60 6.60 19.96
N GLY A 172 -4.13 6.33 18.74
CA GLY A 172 -3.74 7.32 17.75
C GLY A 172 -2.30 7.81 17.87
N ARG A 173 -1.52 7.30 18.83
CA ARG A 173 -0.09 7.63 18.91
C ARG A 173 0.73 6.82 17.92
N PHE A 174 1.78 7.45 17.40
CA PHE A 174 2.85 6.77 16.67
C PHE A 174 4.03 6.54 17.61
N ILE A 175 4.52 5.30 17.64
CA ILE A 175 5.74 4.95 18.37
C ILE A 175 6.84 4.59 17.37
N GLN A 176 8.05 5.10 17.61
CA GLN A 176 9.20 4.74 16.79
C GLN A 176 9.54 3.27 16.99
N ASN A 177 9.87 2.59 15.90
CA ASN A 177 10.37 1.24 15.95
C ASN A 177 11.84 1.23 16.41
N PRO A 178 12.15 0.66 17.58
CA PRO A 178 13.49 0.72 18.18
C PRO A 178 14.55 -0.06 17.39
N ALA A 179 14.16 -0.91 16.43
CA ALA A 179 15.11 -1.58 15.55
C ALA A 179 15.84 -0.59 14.62
N TYR A 180 15.24 0.55 14.31
CA TYR A 180 15.85 1.60 13.50
C TYR A 180 16.66 2.56 14.38
N PRO A 181 17.99 2.67 14.20
CA PRO A 181 18.85 3.46 15.10
C PRO A 181 18.57 4.97 15.08
N SER A 182 18.11 5.48 13.95
CA SER A 182 17.79 6.89 13.73
C SER A 182 16.65 6.96 12.73
N VAL A 183 15.54 7.57 13.14
CA VAL A 183 14.36 7.78 12.30
C VAL A 183 14.07 9.29 12.27
N PRO A 184 13.83 9.89 11.10
CA PRO A 184 13.45 11.29 11.02
C PRO A 184 12.08 11.53 11.68
N GLU A 185 11.70 12.80 11.83
CA GLU A 185 10.35 13.13 12.23
C GLU A 185 9.33 12.59 11.20
N LEU A 186 8.20 12.06 11.71
CA LEU A 186 7.13 11.56 10.87
C LEU A 186 6.38 12.74 10.25
N GLN A 187 6.43 12.86 8.93
CA GLN A 187 5.67 13.87 8.19
C GLN A 187 4.28 13.32 7.91
N VAL A 188 3.23 14.00 8.40
CA VAL A 188 1.85 13.62 8.11
C VAL A 188 1.30 14.54 7.04
N VAL A 189 0.76 13.97 5.96
CA VAL A 189 0.13 14.69 4.86
C VAL A 189 -1.24 14.06 4.57
N GLU A 190 -2.22 14.87 4.18
CA GLU A 190 -3.49 14.35 3.67
C GLU A 190 -3.31 13.90 2.21
N ALA A 191 -4.04 12.87 1.79
CA ALA A 191 -4.10 12.50 0.38
C ALA A 191 -4.68 13.67 -0.42
N GLY A 192 -3.85 14.23 -1.31
CA GLY A 192 -4.20 15.40 -2.11
C GLY A 192 -4.67 15.04 -3.51
N GLN A 193 -5.24 16.02 -4.20
CA GLN A 193 -5.49 15.89 -5.64
C GLN A 193 -4.17 15.88 -6.40
N LEU A 194 -3.90 14.80 -7.12
CA LEU A 194 -2.78 14.69 -8.05
C LEU A 194 -3.10 15.46 -9.32
N THR A 195 -2.29 16.46 -9.67
CA THR A 195 -2.50 17.31 -10.85
C THR A 195 -1.66 16.87 -12.04
N LYS A 196 -0.59 16.10 -11.81
CA LYS A 196 0.30 15.62 -12.88
C LYS A 196 -0.25 14.43 -13.64
N VAL A 197 -1.18 13.67 -13.06
CA VAL A 197 -1.92 12.60 -13.72
C VAL A 197 -3.41 12.78 -13.47
N HIS A 198 -4.20 12.68 -14.54
CA HIS A 198 -5.65 12.74 -14.43
C HIS A 198 -6.18 11.33 -14.16
N PHE A 199 -6.40 11.02 -12.88
CA PHE A 199 -7.15 9.83 -12.51
C PHE A 199 -8.65 10.04 -12.74
N SER A 200 -9.35 8.96 -13.10
CA SER A 200 -10.79 8.98 -13.25
C SER A 200 -11.46 9.34 -11.92
N LYS A 201 -12.54 10.13 -12.00
CA LYS A 201 -13.37 10.45 -10.83
C LYS A 201 -14.21 9.26 -10.37
N ASP A 202 -14.35 8.27 -11.24
CA ASP A 202 -15.13 7.06 -11.01
C ASP A 202 -14.28 5.92 -10.42
N GLY A 203 -12.99 6.19 -10.13
CA GLY A 203 -12.10 5.29 -9.39
C GLY A 203 -10.92 4.77 -10.21
N LEU A 204 -10.00 4.06 -9.54
CA LEU A 204 -8.75 3.55 -10.13
C LEU A 204 -9.01 2.46 -11.17
N TYR A 205 -10.09 1.69 -11.03
CA TYR A 205 -10.44 0.63 -11.98
C TYR A 205 -10.68 1.19 -13.39
N GLU A 206 -11.27 2.38 -13.49
CA GLU A 206 -11.56 3.06 -14.77
C GLU A 206 -10.31 3.54 -15.51
N MET A 207 -9.12 3.39 -14.91
CA MET A 207 -7.84 3.64 -15.58
C MET A 207 -7.42 2.49 -16.50
N ILE A 208 -8.03 1.31 -16.35
CA ILE A 208 -7.81 0.16 -17.23
C ILE A 208 -8.28 0.52 -18.65
N GLY A 209 -7.43 0.25 -19.64
CA GLY A 209 -7.71 0.65 -21.03
C GLY A 209 -7.08 1.99 -21.43
N THR A 210 -6.41 2.69 -20.50
CA THR A 210 -5.76 3.99 -20.75
C THR A 210 -4.23 3.90 -20.72
N ASP A 211 -3.55 4.80 -21.42
CA ASP A 211 -2.07 4.85 -21.46
C ASP A 211 -1.45 5.51 -20.20
N THR A 212 -2.27 5.96 -19.24
CA THR A 212 -1.80 6.70 -18.06
C THR A 212 -1.03 5.85 -17.05
N LEU A 213 -1.14 4.52 -17.15
CA LEU A 213 -0.56 3.56 -16.20
C LEU A 213 0.85 3.09 -16.61
N ASP A 214 1.39 3.54 -17.74
CA ASP A 214 2.67 3.09 -18.28
C ASP A 214 3.85 3.33 -17.33
N PHE A 215 3.76 4.33 -16.44
CA PHE A 215 4.78 4.62 -15.44
C PHE A 215 4.95 3.50 -14.39
N LEU A 216 3.94 2.63 -14.23
CA LEU A 216 4.03 1.48 -13.33
C LEU A 216 5.06 0.45 -13.81
N ASN A 217 5.28 0.36 -15.12
CA ASN A 217 6.36 -0.46 -15.71
C ASN A 217 7.61 0.35 -16.07
N ASN A 218 7.44 1.65 -16.36
CA ASN A 218 8.50 2.55 -16.80
C ASN A 218 8.56 3.79 -15.87
N PRO A 219 9.07 3.64 -14.63
CA PRO A 219 9.01 4.69 -13.60
C PRO A 219 9.61 6.03 -14.03
N GLU A 220 10.57 6.06 -14.94
CA GLU A 220 11.13 7.30 -15.48
C GLU A 220 10.08 8.22 -16.16
N LEU A 221 8.96 7.66 -16.63
CA LEU A 221 7.84 8.42 -17.21
C LEU A 221 7.03 9.18 -16.13
N GLY A 222 7.09 8.73 -14.87
CA GLY A 222 6.32 9.27 -13.75
C GLY A 222 7.06 10.29 -12.90
N MET A 223 8.24 10.77 -13.31
CA MET A 223 9.10 11.60 -12.45
C MET A 223 8.42 12.87 -11.92
N ASP A 224 7.65 13.57 -12.74
CA ASP A 224 6.93 14.78 -12.32
C ASP A 224 5.82 14.46 -11.32
N LEU A 225 5.14 13.32 -11.49
CA LEU A 225 4.12 12.82 -10.58
C LEU A 225 4.71 12.45 -9.22
N PHE A 226 5.83 11.73 -9.19
CA PHE A 226 6.47 11.37 -7.93
C PHE A 226 6.99 12.59 -7.18
N ASN A 227 7.48 13.61 -7.89
CA ASN A 227 7.88 14.86 -7.27
C ASN A 227 6.70 15.63 -6.67
N GLU A 228 5.49 15.53 -7.24
CA GLU A 228 4.27 16.09 -6.65
C GLU A 228 3.92 15.37 -5.35
N VAL A 229 3.86 14.03 -5.38
CA VAL A 229 3.55 13.18 -4.22
C VAL A 229 4.50 13.46 -3.04
N LEU A 230 5.80 13.66 -3.33
CA LEU A 230 6.82 13.88 -2.31
C LEU A 230 6.90 15.31 -1.78
N ARG A 231 6.26 16.28 -2.44
CA ARG A 231 6.32 17.68 -2.03
C ARG A 231 5.24 18.08 -1.03
N GLY A 232 4.13 17.35 -0.96
CA GLY A 232 3.00 17.64 -0.08
C GLY A 232 2.39 19.00 -0.37
#